data_AF-A0A9D5T6Q9-F1
#
_entry.id   AF-A0A9D5T6Q9-F1
#
_cell.length_a   1.000
_cell.length_b   1.000
_cell.length_c   1.000
_cell.angle_alpha   90.00
_cell.angle_beta   90.00
_cell.angle_gamma   90.00
#
_symmetry.space_group_name_H-M   'P 1'
#
loop_
_entity.id
_entity.type
_entity.pdbx_description
1 polymer ?
#
loop_
_entity_poly.entity_id
_entity_poly.type
_entity_poly.pdbx_seq_one_letter_code
_entity_poly.pdbx_strand_id
1 'polypeptide(L)'
;MLYIYRFLGGFLTVEFYGIYPEKVLNLCAKNGIYIWSAKYKKQRIVCKITVRDFLKLRTILRKSGIRAHILEKKGFPFFIKRYNSRFGIFFGFIIFLSFLQVMSGYIWVVRVVGNEQVPTQKILTDCQNIGIKAGIRKSKINAKADAQELLLENNKLAWGSFNVEGCILTVNVTEITNEKKQAGDAANLVAVADGVIKRIDVKAGDCVVKVGDIVSKGDVLVSGVIETLTGTRFVHSKGEIIAQTKTEIRFEEPLLRTQFFDTG
;
A
#
# COMPACT_ATOMS: atom_id res chain seq x y z
N MET A 1 39.06 -7.53 7.36
CA MET A 1 38.62 -7.90 8.73
C MET A 1 39.54 -7.45 9.88
N LEU A 2 40.87 -7.33 9.73
CA LEU A 2 41.79 -6.94 10.82
C LEU A 2 41.63 -5.50 11.36
N TYR A 3 41.06 -4.58 10.58
CA TYR A 3 40.87 -3.17 10.98
C TYR A 3 39.79 -3.00 12.05
N ILE A 4 38.70 -3.75 11.94
CA ILE A 4 37.55 -3.69 12.86
C ILE A 4 37.94 -4.22 14.25
N TYR A 5 38.69 -5.34 14.29
CA TYR A 5 39.18 -5.91 15.56
C TYR A 5 40.18 -4.99 16.28
N ARG A 6 41.06 -4.30 15.54
CA ARG A 6 41.98 -3.29 16.11
C ARG A 6 41.26 -2.03 16.59
N PHE A 7 40.15 -1.65 15.94
CA PHE A 7 39.35 -0.51 16.37
C PHE A 7 38.56 -0.80 17.65
N LEU A 8 38.02 -2.02 17.79
CA LEU A 8 37.37 -2.54 19.01
C LEU A 8 38.32 -2.63 20.20
N GLY A 9 39.59 -3.00 19.98
CA GLY A 9 40.61 -3.08 21.04
C GLY A 9 41.27 -1.75 21.43
N GLY A 10 41.14 -0.72 20.58
CA GLY A 10 41.79 0.58 20.72
C GLY A 10 43.32 0.55 20.53
N PHE A 11 43.86 1.68 20.08
CA PHE A 11 45.29 1.85 19.84
C PHE A 11 45.83 3.16 20.41
N LEU A 12 47.12 3.16 20.70
CA LEU A 12 47.87 4.23 21.31
C LEU A 12 48.93 4.68 20.31
N THR A 13 49.10 5.98 20.13
CA THR A 13 50.30 6.53 19.50
C THR A 13 51.30 6.81 20.61
N VAL A 14 52.43 6.12 20.59
CA VAL A 14 53.43 6.16 21.65
C VAL A 14 54.76 6.63 21.07
N GLU A 15 55.42 7.52 21.79
CA GLU A 15 56.78 7.99 21.53
C GLU A 15 57.73 7.34 22.53
N PHE A 16 58.77 6.69 22.02
CA PHE A 16 59.85 6.10 22.80
C PHE A 16 61.11 6.95 22.72
N TYR A 17 61.73 7.21 23.85
CA TYR A 17 62.97 7.99 23.97
C TYR A 17 63.91 7.37 25.02
N GLY A 18 65.22 7.48 24.78
CA GLY A 18 66.26 6.89 25.62
C GLY A 18 67.60 6.84 24.88
N ILE A 19 68.61 6.24 25.51
CA ILE A 19 69.98 6.17 24.97
C ILE A 19 70.02 5.30 23.68
N TYR A 20 69.19 4.26 23.61
CA TYR A 20 69.07 3.37 22.44
C TYR A 20 67.60 3.06 22.13
N PRO A 21 66.86 3.98 21.46
CA PRO A 21 65.44 3.81 21.19
C PRO A 21 65.14 2.63 20.27
N GLU A 22 66.05 2.28 19.37
CA GLU A 22 65.93 1.18 18.41
C GLU A 22 65.74 -0.19 19.08
N LYS A 23 66.29 -0.37 20.29
CA LYS A 23 66.10 -1.60 21.08
C LYS A 23 64.63 -1.90 21.37
N VAL A 24 63.75 -0.89 21.37
CA VAL A 24 62.29 -1.08 21.52
C VAL A 24 61.73 -1.92 20.39
N LEU A 25 62.18 -1.73 19.15
CA LEU A 25 61.67 -2.47 18.00
C LEU A 25 61.99 -3.96 18.15
N ASN A 26 63.22 -4.28 18.56
CA ASN A 26 63.65 -5.65 18.82
C ASN A 26 62.93 -6.29 20.01
N LEU A 27 62.69 -5.51 21.08
CA LEU A 27 61.90 -5.98 22.23
C LEU A 27 60.45 -6.25 21.82
N CYS A 28 59.85 -5.41 20.97
CA CYS A 28 58.51 -5.64 20.46
C CYS A 28 58.46 -6.92 19.60
N ALA A 29 59.41 -7.10 18.68
CA ALA A 29 59.48 -8.28 17.83
C ALA A 29 59.65 -9.58 18.64
N LYS A 30 60.55 -9.59 19.65
CA LYS A 30 60.81 -10.75 20.50
C LYS A 30 59.61 -11.17 21.36
N ASN A 31 58.75 -10.23 21.73
CA ASN A 31 57.58 -10.49 22.60
C ASN A 31 56.27 -10.61 21.81
N GLY A 32 56.33 -10.72 20.47
CA GLY A 32 55.15 -10.83 19.61
C GLY A 32 54.25 -9.58 19.64
N ILE A 33 54.82 -8.42 19.96
CA ILE A 33 54.09 -7.16 20.07
C ILE A 33 54.04 -6.50 18.69
N TYR A 34 52.84 -6.39 18.14
CA TYR A 34 52.63 -5.80 16.83
C TYR A 34 52.62 -4.27 16.91
N ILE A 35 53.59 -3.64 16.24
CA ILE A 35 53.71 -2.19 16.08
C ILE A 35 53.50 -1.81 14.62
N TRP A 36 52.88 -0.66 14.39
CA TRP A 36 52.65 -0.16 13.03
C TRP A 36 52.90 1.34 12.92
N SER A 37 53.10 1.81 11.70
CA SER A 37 53.39 3.23 11.40
C SER A 37 54.55 3.78 12.24
N ALA A 38 55.61 2.99 12.40
CA ALA A 38 56.81 3.42 13.11
C ALA A 38 57.53 4.52 12.29
N LYS A 39 57.82 5.65 12.93
CA LYS A 39 58.57 6.77 12.36
C LYS A 39 59.72 7.12 13.32
N TYR A 40 60.91 7.26 12.76
CA TYR A 40 62.08 7.73 13.50
C TYR A 40 62.26 9.24 13.28
N LYS A 41 62.32 10.02 14.36
CA LYS A 41 62.60 11.47 14.31
C LYS A 41 63.44 11.88 15.52
N LYS A 42 64.57 12.56 15.29
CA LYS A 42 65.43 13.19 16.33
C LYS A 42 65.71 12.26 17.53
N GLN A 43 66.21 11.04 17.30
CA GLN A 43 66.47 10.02 18.35
C GLN A 43 65.22 9.55 19.12
N ARG A 44 64.04 9.66 18.51
CA ARG A 44 62.78 9.17 19.08
C ARG A 44 62.03 8.32 18.07
N ILE A 45 61.40 7.27 18.57
CA ILE A 45 60.55 6.37 17.76
C ILE A 45 59.10 6.63 18.12
N VAL A 46 58.32 7.09 17.13
CA VAL A 46 56.87 7.21 17.26
C VAL A 46 56.26 6.02 16.54
N CYS A 47 55.50 5.18 17.24
CA CYS A 47 54.75 4.11 16.62
C CYS A 47 53.36 3.99 17.22
N LYS A 48 52.50 3.24 16.52
CA LYS A 48 51.17 2.90 17.00
C LYS A 48 51.18 1.47 17.52
N ILE A 49 50.54 1.25 18.66
CA ILE A 49 50.47 -0.03 19.37
C ILE A 49 49.07 -0.25 19.94
N THR A 50 48.62 -1.49 20.04
CA THR A 50 47.33 -1.85 20.66
C THR A 50 47.39 -1.61 22.17
N VAL A 51 46.28 -1.26 22.83
CA VAL A 51 46.24 -1.02 24.29
C VAL A 51 46.74 -2.23 25.09
N ARG A 52 46.33 -3.45 24.70
CA ARG A 52 46.75 -4.71 25.35
C ARG A 52 48.26 -4.92 25.28
N ASP A 53 48.84 -4.65 24.10
CA ASP A 53 50.26 -4.87 23.86
C ASP A 53 51.12 -3.80 24.53
N PHE A 54 50.63 -2.56 24.64
CA PHE A 54 51.30 -1.51 25.40
C PHE A 54 51.39 -1.84 26.90
N LEU A 55 50.35 -2.45 27.48
CA LEU A 55 50.39 -2.87 28.89
C LEU A 55 51.47 -3.94 29.13
N LYS A 56 51.63 -4.90 28.21
CA LYS A 56 52.71 -5.88 28.24
C LYS A 56 54.08 -5.23 28.06
N LEU A 57 54.18 -4.32 27.08
CA LEU A 57 55.43 -3.61 26.77
C LEU A 57 55.92 -2.75 27.93
N ARG A 58 55.01 -2.12 28.69
CA ARG A 58 55.35 -1.27 29.84
C ARG A 58 56.19 -2.00 30.89
N THR A 59 55.88 -3.26 31.16
CA THR A 59 56.63 -4.10 32.13
C THR A 59 58.04 -4.39 31.64
N ILE A 60 58.21 -4.58 30.33
CA ILE A 60 59.49 -4.87 29.69
C ILE A 60 60.36 -3.62 29.62
N LEU A 61 59.77 -2.48 29.23
CA LEU A 61 60.48 -1.20 29.11
C LEU A 61 61.09 -0.71 30.43
N ARG A 62 60.45 -1.02 31.57
CA ARG A 62 61.00 -0.72 32.90
C ARG A 62 62.36 -1.37 33.16
N LYS A 63 62.61 -2.56 32.60
CA LYS A 63 63.88 -3.28 32.74
C LYS A 63 64.96 -2.77 31.78
N SER A 64 64.57 -2.08 30.70
CA SER A 64 65.46 -1.69 29.61
C SER A 64 65.95 -0.24 29.67
N GLY A 65 65.51 0.55 30.66
CA GLY A 65 65.87 1.96 30.81
C GLY A 65 65.27 2.89 29.74
N ILE A 66 64.29 2.40 28.96
CA ILE A 66 63.66 3.15 27.87
C ILE A 66 62.36 3.77 28.39
N ARG A 67 62.17 5.07 28.12
CA ARG A 67 60.97 5.79 28.54
C ARG A 67 59.98 5.86 27.38
N ALA A 68 58.69 5.76 27.72
CA ALA A 68 57.59 5.84 26.77
C ALA A 68 56.65 6.99 27.15
N HIS A 69 56.26 7.79 26.16
CA HIS A 69 55.28 8.86 26.29
C HIS A 69 54.08 8.59 25.38
N ILE A 70 52.87 8.72 25.91
CA ILE A 70 51.64 8.47 25.13
C ILE A 70 51.21 9.80 24.53
N LEU A 71 51.31 9.93 23.20
CA LEU A 71 50.93 11.14 22.48
C LEU A 71 49.42 11.21 22.23
N GLU A 72 48.81 10.10 21.81
CA GLU A 72 47.37 10.04 21.52
C GLU A 72 46.76 8.71 21.97
N LYS A 73 45.51 8.76 22.44
CA LYS A 73 44.69 7.60 22.78
C LYS A 73 43.48 7.56 21.85
N LYS A 74 43.37 6.56 20.97
CA LYS A 74 42.27 6.45 19.99
C LYS A 74 41.64 5.05 20.03
N GLY A 75 40.32 4.96 20.08
CA GLY A 75 39.58 3.70 19.94
C GLY A 75 38.37 3.53 20.86
N PHE A 76 37.56 2.50 20.58
CA PHE A 76 36.31 2.17 21.27
C PHE A 76 36.39 2.12 22.81
N PRO A 77 37.42 1.51 23.45
CA PRO A 77 37.50 1.49 24.92
C PRO A 77 37.76 2.88 25.54
N PHE A 78 38.35 3.83 24.80
CA PHE A 78 38.51 5.21 25.27
C PHE A 78 37.23 6.04 25.08
N PHE A 79 36.43 5.75 24.05
CA PHE A 79 35.09 6.33 23.89
C PHE A 79 34.15 5.86 25.01
N ILE A 80 34.11 4.55 25.31
CA ILE A 80 33.32 4.01 26.43
C ILE A 80 33.77 4.61 27.77
N LYS A 81 35.08 4.68 28.03
CA LYS A 81 35.57 5.25 29.30
C LYS A 81 35.22 6.73 29.47
N ARG A 82 35.15 7.51 28.37
CA ARG A 82 34.70 8.90 28.39
C ARG A 82 33.18 9.03 28.60
N TYR A 83 32.42 7.99 28.30
CA TYR A 83 30.95 7.95 28.44
C TYR A 83 30.42 7.09 29.58
N ASN A 84 31.28 6.38 30.30
CA ASN A 84 30.92 5.53 31.45
C ASN A 84 30.28 6.30 32.62
N SER A 85 30.44 7.63 32.69
CA SER A 85 29.73 8.46 33.67
C SER A 85 28.31 8.84 33.23
N ARG A 86 27.89 8.49 32.01
CA ARG A 86 26.59 8.87 31.42
C ARG A 86 25.74 7.64 31.12
N PHE A 87 25.49 6.83 32.16
CA PHE A 87 24.55 5.70 32.11
C PHE A 87 23.20 6.09 31.50
N GLY A 88 22.75 7.34 31.72
CA GLY A 88 21.52 7.87 31.14
C GLY A 88 21.42 7.77 29.62
N ILE A 89 22.53 7.69 28.89
CA ILE A 89 22.48 7.63 27.42
C ILE A 89 22.35 6.19 26.93
N PHE A 90 22.94 5.24 27.63
CA PHE A 90 22.68 3.83 27.37
C PHE A 90 21.24 3.46 27.72
N PHE A 91 20.75 3.89 28.91
CA PHE A 91 19.36 3.72 29.29
C PHE A 91 18.42 4.47 28.35
N GLY A 92 18.73 5.70 27.95
CA GLY A 92 17.97 6.47 26.98
C GLY A 92 17.88 5.77 25.62
N PHE A 93 18.96 5.15 25.15
CA PHE A 93 18.96 4.35 23.93
C PHE A 93 18.05 3.12 24.04
N ILE A 94 18.11 2.40 25.16
CA ILE A 94 17.23 1.24 25.41
C ILE A 94 15.76 1.67 25.48
N ILE A 95 15.47 2.75 26.20
CA ILE A 95 14.11 3.31 26.33
C ILE A 95 13.61 3.76 24.96
N PHE A 96 14.45 4.41 24.16
CA PHE A 96 14.11 4.84 22.81
C PHE A 96 13.79 3.65 21.89
N LEU A 97 14.61 2.59 21.90
CA LEU A 97 14.32 1.36 21.15
C LEU A 97 13.03 0.69 21.62
N SER A 98 12.82 0.62 22.94
CA SER A 98 11.60 0.05 23.53
C SER A 98 10.37 0.85 23.12
N PHE A 99 10.47 2.17 23.14
CA PHE A 99 9.42 3.09 22.69
C PHE A 99 9.10 2.88 21.20
N LEU A 100 10.10 2.79 20.34
CA LEU A 100 9.90 2.49 18.92
C LEU A 100 9.20 1.14 18.70
N GLN A 101 9.57 0.12 19.47
CA GLN A 101 8.95 -1.20 19.38
C GLN A 101 7.46 -1.13 19.76
N VAL A 102 7.15 -0.44 20.86
CA VAL A 102 5.78 -0.19 21.30
C VAL A 102 5.01 0.57 20.23
N MET A 103 5.52 1.72 19.75
CA MET A 103 4.87 2.56 18.73
C MET A 103 4.63 1.81 17.40
N SER A 104 5.54 0.92 17.03
CA SER A 104 5.40 0.04 15.85
C SER A 104 4.29 -0.99 16.01
N GLY A 105 3.82 -1.26 17.23
CA GLY A 105 2.68 -2.16 17.48
C GLY A 105 1.30 -1.54 17.30
N TYR A 106 1.21 -0.23 17.05
CA TYR A 106 -0.06 0.52 16.96
C TYR A 106 -0.38 0.97 15.54
N ILE A 107 -1.65 1.25 15.30
CA ILE A 107 -2.15 1.87 14.07
C ILE A 107 -2.28 3.36 14.30
N TRP A 108 -1.60 4.16 13.49
CA TRP A 108 -1.61 5.62 13.59
C TRP A 108 -2.57 6.27 12.61
N VAL A 109 -2.78 5.62 11.46
CA VAL A 109 -3.60 6.16 10.38
C VAL A 109 -4.60 5.11 9.94
N VAL A 110 -5.87 5.51 9.88
CA VAL A 110 -6.94 4.72 9.26
C VAL A 110 -7.31 5.43 7.96
N ARG A 111 -7.15 4.72 6.84
CA ARG A 111 -7.45 5.19 5.50
C ARG A 111 -8.64 4.40 4.96
N VAL A 112 -9.59 5.09 4.34
CA VAL A 112 -10.71 4.45 3.64
C VAL A 112 -10.50 4.61 2.14
N VAL A 113 -10.76 3.55 1.37
CA VAL A 113 -10.61 3.51 -0.08
C VAL A 113 -11.81 2.80 -0.69
N GLY A 114 -12.28 3.25 -1.87
CA GLY A 114 -13.38 2.61 -2.61
C GLY A 114 -14.77 3.16 -2.26
N ASN A 115 -14.83 4.30 -1.60
CA ASN A 115 -16.07 5.02 -1.34
C ASN A 115 -16.28 6.16 -2.36
N GLU A 116 -17.49 6.28 -2.90
CA GLU A 116 -17.91 7.30 -3.87
C GLU A 116 -19.17 8.04 -3.40
N GLN A 117 -20.23 7.32 -3.02
CA GLN A 117 -21.49 7.90 -2.54
C GLN A 117 -21.53 8.03 -1.01
N VAL A 118 -20.84 7.16 -0.28
CA VAL A 118 -20.77 7.21 1.18
C VAL A 118 -19.60 8.10 1.61
N PRO A 119 -19.82 9.16 2.40
CA PRO A 119 -18.75 10.05 2.82
C PRO A 119 -17.75 9.33 3.73
N THR A 120 -16.46 9.55 3.50
CA THR A 120 -15.35 8.92 4.25
C THR A 120 -15.49 9.09 5.77
N GLN A 121 -15.95 10.27 6.20
CA GLN A 121 -16.15 10.57 7.63
C GLN A 121 -17.13 9.60 8.28
N LYS A 122 -18.19 9.21 7.57
CA LYS A 122 -19.20 8.29 8.08
C LYS A 122 -18.61 6.89 8.27
N ILE A 123 -17.87 6.38 7.29
CA ILE A 123 -17.21 5.07 7.38
C ILE A 123 -16.19 5.06 8.52
N LEU A 124 -15.47 6.16 8.73
CA LEU A 124 -14.57 6.31 9.86
C LEU A 124 -15.31 6.31 11.21
N THR A 125 -16.49 6.93 11.29
CA THR A 125 -17.33 6.87 12.50
C THR A 125 -17.86 5.45 12.74
N ASP A 126 -18.32 4.76 11.70
CA ASP A 126 -18.78 3.37 11.79
C ASP A 126 -17.64 2.46 12.28
N CYS A 127 -16.42 2.64 11.75
CA CYS A 127 -15.23 1.95 12.23
C CYS A 127 -14.93 2.26 13.71
N GLN A 128 -15.11 3.51 14.16
CA GLN A 128 -14.91 3.89 15.55
C GLN A 128 -15.92 3.24 16.50
N ASN A 129 -17.18 3.05 16.07
CA ASN A 129 -18.22 2.37 16.84
C ASN A 129 -17.85 0.91 17.11
N ILE A 130 -17.22 0.26 16.13
CA ILE A 130 -16.69 -1.12 16.22
C ILE A 130 -15.38 -1.17 17.02
N GLY A 131 -14.88 -0.02 17.47
CA GLY A 131 -13.65 0.10 18.26
C GLY A 131 -12.38 0.26 17.43
N ILE A 132 -12.49 0.39 16.11
CA ILE A 132 -11.37 0.58 15.20
C ILE A 132 -11.08 2.05 15.01
N LYS A 133 -9.98 2.51 15.60
CA LYS A 133 -9.56 3.91 15.59
C LYS A 133 -8.05 4.04 15.57
N ALA A 134 -7.58 5.24 15.23
CA ALA A 134 -6.18 5.60 15.43
C ALA A 134 -5.79 5.41 16.91
N GLY A 135 -4.67 4.75 17.15
CA GLY A 135 -4.17 4.37 18.47
C GLY A 135 -4.56 2.96 18.92
N ILE A 136 -5.25 2.15 18.10
CA ILE A 136 -5.49 0.74 18.44
C ILE A 136 -4.24 -0.13 18.20
N ARG A 137 -4.07 -1.16 19.04
CA ARG A 137 -2.99 -2.14 18.90
C ARG A 137 -3.31 -3.08 17.74
N LYS A 138 -2.34 -3.34 16.86
CA LYS A 138 -2.50 -4.22 15.67
C LYS A 138 -3.03 -5.60 16.03
N SER A 139 -2.63 -6.15 17.19
CA SER A 139 -3.06 -7.47 17.66
C SER A 139 -4.55 -7.56 18.03
N LYS A 140 -5.24 -6.43 18.20
CA LYS A 140 -6.68 -6.42 18.51
C LYS A 140 -7.56 -6.46 17.26
N ILE A 141 -6.99 -6.21 16.08
CA ILE A 141 -7.75 -6.15 14.84
C ILE A 141 -7.88 -7.55 14.28
N ASN A 142 -9.11 -7.98 14.09
CA ASN A 142 -9.43 -9.20 13.36
C ASN A 142 -10.08 -8.82 12.04
N ALA A 143 -9.27 -8.73 10.99
CA ALA A 143 -9.67 -8.22 9.68
C ALA A 143 -10.95 -8.84 9.10
N LYS A 144 -11.25 -10.10 9.43
CA LYS A 144 -12.48 -10.77 8.97
C LYS A 144 -13.71 -10.41 9.82
N ALA A 145 -13.58 -10.47 11.14
CA ALA A 145 -14.68 -10.19 12.06
C ALA A 145 -15.07 -8.71 12.00
N ASP A 146 -14.05 -7.84 12.04
CA ASP A 146 -14.18 -6.39 11.99
C ASP A 146 -14.81 -5.92 10.66
N ALA A 147 -14.46 -6.58 9.54
CA ALA A 147 -15.08 -6.33 8.24
C ALA A 147 -16.56 -6.68 8.23
N GLN A 148 -16.92 -7.82 8.82
CA GLN A 148 -18.30 -8.25 8.92
C GLN A 148 -19.12 -7.29 9.80
N GLU A 149 -18.56 -6.86 10.93
CA GLU A 149 -19.22 -5.92 11.83
C GLU A 149 -19.42 -4.55 11.16
N LEU A 150 -18.46 -4.09 10.35
CA LEU A 150 -18.60 -2.86 9.55
C LEU A 150 -19.76 -2.94 8.55
N LEU A 151 -19.94 -4.09 7.91
CA LEU A 151 -21.05 -4.31 6.97
C LEU A 151 -22.41 -4.36 7.69
N LEU A 152 -22.45 -4.83 8.93
CA LEU A 152 -23.66 -4.84 9.76
C LEU A 152 -24.03 -3.44 10.24
N GLU A 153 -23.04 -2.63 10.61
CA GLU A 153 -23.25 -1.24 11.05
C GLU A 153 -23.71 -0.34 9.88
N ASN A 154 -23.17 -0.56 8.67
CA ASN A 154 -23.47 0.26 7.50
C ASN A 154 -24.10 -0.54 6.35
N ASN A 155 -25.42 -0.51 6.30
CA ASN A 155 -26.25 -1.16 5.28
C ASN A 155 -26.09 -0.64 3.85
N LYS A 156 -25.23 0.37 3.59
CA LYS A 156 -24.93 0.89 2.25
C LYS A 156 -23.69 0.27 1.63
N LEU A 157 -22.95 -0.54 2.39
CA LEU A 157 -21.74 -1.23 1.92
C LEU A 157 -22.10 -2.65 1.48
N ALA A 158 -21.66 -3.04 0.28
CA ALA A 158 -21.84 -4.38 -0.27
C ALA A 158 -20.71 -5.32 0.18
N TRP A 159 -19.51 -4.77 0.33
CA TRP A 159 -18.31 -5.53 0.68
C TRP A 159 -17.29 -4.62 1.38
N GLY A 160 -16.47 -5.22 2.25
CA GLY A 160 -15.42 -4.52 2.98
C GLY A 160 -14.25 -5.44 3.33
N SER A 161 -13.05 -4.88 3.40
CA SER A 161 -11.86 -5.57 3.89
C SER A 161 -10.93 -4.62 4.65
N PHE A 162 -10.20 -5.19 5.60
CA PHE A 162 -9.25 -4.49 6.45
C PHE A 162 -7.84 -5.01 6.16
N ASN A 163 -6.95 -4.13 5.70
CA ASN A 163 -5.56 -4.45 5.42
C ASN A 163 -4.63 -3.61 6.30
N VAL A 164 -3.71 -4.25 7.02
CA VAL A 164 -2.75 -3.58 7.90
C VAL A 164 -1.37 -3.60 7.24
N GLU A 165 -0.91 -2.42 6.83
CA GLU A 165 0.40 -2.22 6.23
C GLU A 165 1.25 -1.29 7.09
N GLY A 166 2.33 -1.82 7.67
CA GLY A 166 3.11 -1.06 8.65
C GLY A 166 2.20 -0.57 9.77
N CYS A 167 2.16 0.73 10.04
CA CYS A 167 1.28 1.33 11.06
C CYS A 167 0.03 2.02 10.47
N ILE A 168 -0.35 1.65 9.25
CA ILE A 168 -1.52 2.18 8.54
C ILE A 168 -2.53 1.04 8.39
N LEU A 169 -3.79 1.33 8.69
CA LEU A 169 -4.93 0.48 8.38
C LEU A 169 -5.63 1.03 7.15
N THR A 170 -5.74 0.22 6.11
CA THR A 170 -6.51 0.53 4.91
C THR A 170 -7.80 -0.27 4.93
N VAL A 171 -8.92 0.43 4.98
CA VAL A 171 -10.28 -0.11 4.89
C VAL A 171 -10.73 0.05 3.45
N ASN A 172 -10.75 -1.05 2.69
CA ASN A 172 -11.29 -1.05 1.34
C ASN A 172 -12.78 -1.38 1.43
N VAL A 173 -13.61 -0.56 0.82
CA VAL A 173 -15.06 -0.76 0.78
C VAL A 173 -15.55 -0.78 -0.65
N THR A 174 -16.68 -1.43 -0.86
CA THR A 174 -17.46 -1.34 -2.10
C THR A 174 -18.90 -1.05 -1.72
N GLU A 175 -19.47 -0.03 -2.34
CA GLU A 175 -20.82 0.42 -2.04
C GLU A 175 -21.86 -0.41 -2.80
N ILE A 176 -23.06 -0.50 -2.24
CA ILE A 176 -24.18 -1.13 -2.94
C ILE A 176 -24.58 -0.23 -4.11
N THR A 177 -24.36 -0.71 -5.33
CA THR A 177 -24.92 -0.08 -6.52
C THR A 177 -26.44 -0.23 -6.49
N ASN A 178 -27.15 0.84 -6.13
CA ASN A 178 -28.60 0.93 -6.24
C ASN A 178 -29.03 1.10 -7.70
N GLU A 179 -28.68 0.15 -8.57
CA GLU A 179 -29.35 -0.02 -9.86
C GLU A 179 -30.63 -0.86 -9.68
N LYS A 180 -31.45 -0.50 -8.68
CA LYS A 180 -32.89 -0.65 -8.88
C LYS A 180 -33.32 0.58 -9.67
N LYS A 181 -33.14 0.54 -11.00
CA LYS A 181 -34.09 1.26 -11.86
C LYS A 181 -35.45 0.77 -11.36
N GLN A 182 -36.23 1.66 -10.75
CA GLN A 182 -37.61 1.36 -10.40
C GLN A 182 -38.19 0.63 -11.60
N ALA A 183 -38.68 -0.59 -11.40
CA ALA A 183 -39.55 -1.18 -12.40
C ALA A 183 -40.62 -0.11 -12.60
N GLY A 184 -40.62 0.53 -13.77
CA GLY A 184 -41.60 1.57 -14.07
C GLY A 184 -42.99 0.99 -13.85
N ASP A 185 -43.98 1.85 -13.75
CA ASP A 185 -45.37 1.42 -13.71
C ASP A 185 -45.64 0.36 -14.79
N ALA A 186 -46.59 -0.53 -14.51
CA ALA A 186 -46.94 -1.63 -15.40
C ALA A 186 -47.16 -1.09 -16.81
N ALA A 187 -46.43 -1.63 -17.77
CA ALA A 187 -46.42 -1.13 -19.15
C ALA A 187 -46.46 -2.29 -20.12
N ASN A 188 -47.19 -2.11 -21.21
CA ASN A 188 -47.30 -3.07 -22.30
C ASN A 188 -46.28 -2.74 -23.39
N LEU A 189 -45.81 -3.77 -24.10
CA LEU A 189 -45.02 -3.60 -25.32
C LEU A 189 -45.97 -3.61 -26.52
N VAL A 190 -45.95 -2.54 -27.31
CA VAL A 190 -46.92 -2.29 -28.40
C VAL A 190 -46.22 -2.19 -29.75
N ALA A 191 -46.89 -2.64 -30.83
CA ALA A 191 -46.38 -2.57 -32.19
C ALA A 191 -46.31 -1.12 -32.72
N VAL A 192 -45.16 -0.74 -33.26
CA VAL A 192 -44.92 0.61 -33.82
C VAL A 192 -45.47 0.75 -35.25
N ALA A 193 -45.57 -0.36 -35.99
CA ALA A 193 -46.00 -0.41 -37.37
C ALA A 193 -46.65 -1.76 -37.70
N ASP A 194 -47.43 -1.81 -38.77
CA ASP A 194 -48.03 -3.04 -39.27
C ASP A 194 -46.95 -3.99 -39.81
N GLY A 195 -47.05 -5.29 -39.47
CA GLY A 195 -46.07 -6.26 -39.94
C GLY A 195 -46.33 -7.70 -39.51
N VAL A 196 -45.52 -8.61 -40.03
CA VAL A 196 -45.56 -10.05 -39.67
C VAL A 196 -44.40 -10.38 -38.74
N ILE A 197 -44.70 -10.97 -37.58
CA ILE A 197 -43.69 -11.27 -36.56
C ILE A 197 -42.74 -12.37 -37.02
N LYS A 198 -41.43 -12.11 -36.90
CA LYS A 198 -40.36 -13.04 -37.27
C LYS A 198 -39.57 -13.57 -36.08
N ARG A 199 -39.36 -12.75 -35.05
CA ARG A 199 -38.61 -13.13 -33.85
C ARG A 199 -39.21 -12.48 -32.62
N ILE A 200 -39.27 -13.25 -31.53
CA ILE A 200 -39.79 -12.82 -30.23
C ILE A 200 -38.77 -13.21 -29.17
N ASP A 201 -38.26 -12.23 -28.43
CA ASP A 201 -37.36 -12.40 -27.29
C ASP A 201 -37.89 -11.63 -26.08
N VAL A 202 -38.78 -12.24 -25.29
CA VAL A 202 -39.42 -11.60 -24.11
C VAL A 202 -38.65 -11.93 -22.84
N LYS A 203 -38.26 -10.90 -22.08
CA LYS A 203 -37.55 -10.99 -20.78
C LYS A 203 -38.48 -10.77 -19.59
N ALA A 204 -39.54 -9.98 -19.74
CA ALA A 204 -40.55 -9.73 -18.72
C ALA A 204 -41.90 -9.40 -19.38
N GLY A 205 -43.00 -9.88 -18.79
CA GLY A 205 -44.36 -9.77 -19.34
C GLY A 205 -44.83 -11.06 -20.01
N ASP A 206 -46.13 -11.14 -20.30
CA ASP A 206 -46.73 -12.29 -20.98
C ASP A 206 -46.86 -12.03 -22.48
N CYS A 207 -46.43 -12.97 -23.31
CA CYS A 207 -46.39 -12.79 -24.75
C CYS A 207 -47.73 -13.19 -25.37
N VAL A 208 -48.46 -12.21 -25.93
CA VAL A 208 -49.81 -12.42 -26.48
C VAL A 208 -49.76 -12.90 -27.93
N VAL A 209 -48.63 -12.69 -28.61
CA VAL A 209 -48.43 -12.95 -30.04
C VAL A 209 -47.45 -14.11 -30.27
N LYS A 210 -47.54 -14.76 -31.44
CA LYS A 210 -46.66 -15.84 -31.87
C LYS A 210 -45.90 -15.48 -33.14
N VAL A 211 -44.81 -16.20 -33.39
CA VAL A 211 -44.05 -16.04 -34.64
C VAL A 211 -44.93 -16.44 -35.81
N GLY A 212 -45.07 -15.55 -36.80
CA GLY A 212 -45.96 -15.72 -37.94
C GLY A 212 -47.26 -14.91 -37.87
N ASP A 213 -47.60 -14.35 -36.71
CA ASP A 213 -48.81 -13.52 -36.57
C ASP A 213 -48.66 -12.18 -37.29
N ILE A 214 -49.78 -11.69 -37.83
CA ILE A 214 -49.92 -10.36 -38.44
C ILE A 214 -50.39 -9.42 -37.35
N VAL A 215 -49.66 -8.33 -37.12
CA VAL A 215 -49.99 -7.30 -36.13
C VAL A 215 -50.12 -5.94 -36.79
N SER A 216 -51.04 -5.13 -36.28
CA SER A 216 -51.25 -3.75 -36.66
C SER A 216 -50.54 -2.78 -35.71
N LYS A 217 -50.24 -1.57 -36.19
CA LYS A 217 -49.73 -0.48 -35.38
C LYS A 217 -50.66 -0.22 -34.21
N GLY A 218 -50.14 -0.31 -32.99
CA GLY A 218 -50.92 -0.14 -31.77
C GLY A 218 -51.31 -1.46 -31.07
N ASP A 219 -51.06 -2.62 -31.68
CA ASP A 219 -51.38 -3.91 -31.07
C ASP A 219 -50.43 -4.24 -29.90
N VAL A 220 -50.99 -4.79 -28.82
CA VAL A 220 -50.23 -5.25 -27.67
C VAL A 220 -49.51 -6.55 -28.00
N LEU A 221 -48.19 -6.51 -28.02
CA LEU A 221 -47.33 -7.65 -28.29
C LEU A 221 -46.97 -8.41 -26.99
N VAL A 222 -46.68 -7.66 -25.92
CA VAL A 222 -46.38 -8.22 -24.60
C VAL A 222 -47.19 -7.50 -23.52
N SER A 223 -48.04 -8.24 -22.82
CA SER A 223 -48.85 -7.74 -21.71
C SER A 223 -48.02 -7.63 -20.44
N GLY A 224 -48.11 -6.47 -19.78
CA GLY A 224 -47.56 -6.23 -18.45
C GLY A 224 -48.45 -6.80 -17.34
N VAL A 225 -49.62 -7.35 -17.68
CA VAL A 225 -50.53 -8.04 -16.76
C VAL A 225 -50.40 -9.53 -16.99
N ILE A 226 -49.85 -10.25 -16.00
CA ILE A 226 -49.69 -11.70 -16.03
C ILE A 226 -50.76 -12.31 -15.12
N GLU A 227 -51.70 -13.04 -15.70
CA GLU A 227 -52.72 -13.77 -14.95
C GLU A 227 -52.22 -15.19 -14.67
N THR A 228 -52.02 -15.52 -13.40
CA THR A 228 -51.68 -16.89 -12.96
C THR A 228 -52.81 -17.43 -12.09
N LEU A 229 -52.91 -18.76 -11.95
CA LEU A 229 -53.87 -19.44 -11.06
C LEU A 229 -53.83 -18.91 -9.60
N THR A 230 -52.72 -18.29 -9.19
CA THR A 230 -52.48 -17.74 -7.85
C THR A 230 -52.76 -16.23 -7.73
N GLY A 231 -53.17 -15.56 -8.82
CA GLY A 231 -53.49 -14.12 -8.85
C GLY A 231 -52.87 -13.35 -10.02
N THR A 232 -53.24 -12.08 -10.14
CA THR A 232 -52.78 -11.16 -11.19
C THR A 232 -51.52 -10.41 -10.76
N ARG A 233 -50.46 -10.48 -11.56
CA ARG A 233 -49.19 -9.79 -11.32
C ARG A 233 -48.95 -8.71 -12.38
N PHE A 234 -48.66 -7.50 -11.91
CA PHE A 234 -48.29 -6.37 -12.77
C PHE A 234 -46.78 -6.26 -12.90
N VAL A 235 -46.29 -6.18 -14.14
CA VAL A 235 -44.87 -6.05 -14.49
C VAL A 235 -44.69 -5.02 -15.60
N HIS A 236 -43.51 -4.42 -15.68
CA HIS A 236 -43.11 -3.61 -16.81
C HIS A 236 -42.61 -4.54 -17.93
N SER A 237 -43.36 -4.67 -19.03
CA SER A 237 -43.00 -5.55 -20.13
C SER A 237 -41.65 -5.16 -20.73
N LYS A 238 -40.78 -6.15 -20.94
CA LYS A 238 -39.46 -5.98 -21.53
C LYS A 238 -39.18 -7.11 -22.49
N GLY A 239 -38.91 -6.78 -23.74
CA GLY A 239 -38.59 -7.76 -24.77
C GLY A 239 -38.15 -7.08 -26.06
N GLU A 240 -37.66 -7.87 -26.99
CA GLU A 240 -37.33 -7.47 -28.36
C GLU A 240 -38.19 -8.31 -29.32
N ILE A 241 -39.00 -7.63 -30.14
CA ILE A 241 -39.85 -8.29 -31.14
C ILE A 241 -39.54 -7.69 -32.50
N ILE A 242 -39.19 -8.54 -33.46
CA ILE A 242 -38.86 -8.15 -34.81
C ILE A 242 -40.00 -8.57 -35.73
N ALA A 243 -40.55 -7.59 -36.45
CA ALA A 243 -41.58 -7.79 -37.47
C ALA A 243 -41.08 -7.32 -38.85
N GLN A 244 -41.52 -8.03 -39.88
CA GLN A 244 -41.33 -7.62 -41.27
C GLN A 244 -42.45 -6.67 -41.68
N THR A 245 -42.11 -5.43 -42.02
CA THR A 245 -43.06 -4.38 -42.40
C THR A 245 -42.94 -4.07 -43.90
N LYS A 246 -44.00 -3.49 -44.48
CA LYS A 246 -43.98 -2.95 -45.85
C LYS A 246 -44.15 -1.44 -45.79
N THR A 247 -43.25 -0.71 -46.43
CA THR A 247 -43.32 0.75 -46.53
C THR A 247 -43.48 1.12 -48.00
N GLU A 248 -44.52 1.87 -48.33
CA GLU A 248 -44.66 2.49 -49.65
C GLU A 248 -43.94 3.84 -49.66
N ILE A 249 -43.02 4.03 -50.61
CA ILE A 249 -42.37 5.32 -50.85
C ILE A 249 -42.97 5.87 -52.15
N ARG A 250 -43.64 7.03 -52.07
CA ARG A 250 -44.09 7.76 -53.25
C ARG A 250 -43.08 8.84 -53.60
N PHE A 251 -42.70 8.90 -54.86
CA PHE A 251 -41.80 9.90 -55.40
C PHE A 251 -42.54 10.65 -56.52
N GLU A 252 -42.55 11.98 -56.46
CA GLU A 252 -43.11 12.84 -57.50
C GLU A 252 -41.97 13.62 -58.14
N GLU A 253 -41.72 13.38 -59.44
CA GLU A 253 -40.74 14.14 -60.23
C GLU A 253 -41.45 15.15 -61.12
N PRO A 254 -41.06 16.44 -61.12
CA PRO A 254 -41.61 17.42 -62.05
C PRO A 254 -41.08 17.18 -63.48
N LEU A 255 -42.00 17.08 -64.43
CA LEU A 255 -41.68 16.84 -65.83
C LEU A 255 -41.17 18.14 -66.48
N LEU A 256 -39.84 18.28 -66.63
CA LEU A 256 -39.25 19.42 -67.32
C LEU A 256 -39.36 19.25 -68.84
N ARG A 257 -40.20 20.06 -69.47
CA ARG A 257 -40.35 20.11 -70.93
C ARG A 257 -39.61 21.34 -71.48
N THR A 258 -38.42 21.12 -72.04
CA THR A 258 -37.68 22.17 -72.76
C THR A 258 -38.29 22.39 -74.13
N GLN A 259 -38.72 23.62 -74.42
CA GLN A 259 -39.13 24.05 -75.76
C GLN A 259 -38.10 25.04 -76.27
N PHE A 260 -37.61 24.81 -77.50
CA PHE A 260 -36.73 25.75 -78.19
C PHE A 260 -37.59 26.64 -79.06
N PHE A 261 -37.38 27.95 -78.95
CA PHE A 261 -37.95 28.94 -79.85
C PHE A 261 -36.83 29.47 -80.72
N ASP A 262 -37.01 29.44 -82.04
CA ASP A 262 -36.07 30.06 -82.98
C ASP A 262 -36.18 31.59 -82.86
N THR A 263 -35.14 32.22 -82.32
CA THR A 263 -34.95 33.67 -82.43
C THR A 263 -34.21 33.94 -83.72
N GLY A 264 -34.97 34.29 -84.76
CA GLY A 264 -34.45 34.63 -86.09
C GLY A 264 -33.48 35.80 -86.11
#